data_AF-W7STP5-F1
#
_entry.id   AF-W7STP5-F1
#
_cell.length_a   1.000
_cell.length_b   1.000
_cell.length_c   1.000
_cell.angle_alpha   90.00
_cell.angle_beta   90.00
_cell.angle_gamma   90.00
#
_symmetry.space_group_name_H-M   'P 1'
#
loop_
_entity.id
_entity.type
_entity.pdbx_description
1 polymer ?
#
loop_
_entity_poly.entity_id
_entity_poly.type
_entity_poly.pdbx_seq_one_letter_code
_entity_poly.pdbx_strand_id
1 'polypeptide(L)'
;MTATVGHSRWLPFPDTEGGLRLYCLPHAGGSASAFRPWIGRIPGVSVLPVQYPGRETRLRETPHVDIPSLASELAEALLADAQDAPYAVYGHSFGALTAFEVLHVIRGLGGPMPSHLIVSGFSAPQSEDFADDAVTDEEIIALLRDLGGTPEQYLTDRRILKMIMPPLRADLTAKVAYRYMPRPELDVPILALGGIEDQQATYDSMRGWADQTTAGFGLHPLNGGHFAVLEQPEETLRVIAGALRRS
;
A
#
# COMPACT_ATOMS: atom_id res chain seq x y z
N MET A 1 -33.47 -1.43 10.23
CA MET A 1 -33.26 -0.77 8.94
C MET A 1 -31.79 -0.89 8.62
N THR A 2 -31.42 -1.86 7.78
CA THR A 2 -30.04 -2.04 7.32
C THR A 2 -29.71 -0.87 6.40
N ALA A 3 -28.90 0.07 6.89
CA ALA A 3 -28.33 1.11 6.06
C ALA A 3 -27.51 0.43 4.97
N THR A 4 -27.90 0.61 3.71
CA THR A 4 -27.08 0.24 2.57
C THR A 4 -25.84 1.12 2.66
N VAL A 5 -24.71 0.56 3.10
CA VAL A 5 -23.41 1.24 3.10
C VAL A 5 -23.15 1.62 1.64
N GLY A 6 -23.20 2.91 1.33
CA GLY A 6 -22.85 3.39 0.00
C GLY A 6 -21.41 2.98 -0.28
N HIS A 7 -21.15 2.29 -1.39
CA HIS A 7 -19.80 1.88 -1.76
C HIS A 7 -18.89 3.12 -1.79
N SER A 8 -17.93 3.18 -0.86
CA SER A 8 -16.89 4.20 -0.87
C SER A 8 -16.18 4.15 -2.22
N ARG A 9 -15.96 5.31 -2.86
CA ARG A 9 -15.20 5.39 -4.12
C ARG A 9 -13.79 4.80 -3.99
N TRP A 10 -13.26 4.73 -2.76
CA TRP A 10 -11.99 4.11 -2.44
C TRP A 10 -12.00 2.59 -2.48
N LEU A 11 -13.17 1.94 -2.38
CA LEU A 11 -13.32 0.50 -2.22
C LEU A 11 -14.26 -0.05 -3.32
N PRO A 12 -13.74 -0.29 -4.55
CA PRO A 12 -14.57 -0.63 -5.70
C PRO A 12 -15.02 -2.09 -5.76
N PHE A 13 -14.50 -2.95 -4.89
CA PHE A 13 -14.85 -4.37 -4.82
C PHE A 13 -15.90 -4.62 -3.73
N PRO A 14 -16.80 -5.60 -3.92
CA PRO A 14 -17.77 -5.94 -2.88
C PRO A 14 -17.06 -6.50 -1.65
N ASP A 15 -17.54 -6.10 -0.48
CA ASP A 15 -17.14 -6.71 0.77
C ASP A 15 -17.58 -8.17 0.80
N THR A 16 -16.66 -9.07 1.10
CA THR A 16 -16.94 -10.48 1.29
C THR A 16 -17.13 -10.71 2.79
N GLU A 17 -18.38 -10.68 3.29
CA GLU A 17 -18.78 -10.79 4.71
C GLU A 17 -17.72 -11.47 5.62
N GLY A 18 -16.77 -10.69 6.10
CA GLY A 18 -15.63 -11.10 6.91
C GLY A 18 -15.57 -10.28 8.19
N GLY A 19 -15.04 -10.86 9.26
CA GLY A 19 -14.99 -10.19 10.57
C GLY A 19 -13.97 -9.06 10.61
N LEU A 20 -12.76 -9.30 10.06
CA LEU A 20 -11.66 -8.33 10.04
C LEU A 20 -11.50 -7.73 8.64
N ARG A 21 -11.38 -6.40 8.56
CA ARG A 21 -11.18 -5.66 7.30
C ARG A 21 -9.69 -5.51 7.01
N LEU A 22 -9.22 -5.91 5.83
CA LEU A 22 -7.82 -5.73 5.39
C LEU A 22 -7.78 -4.76 4.21
N TYR A 23 -7.47 -3.49 4.49
CA TYR A 23 -7.32 -2.47 3.45
C TYR A 23 -5.99 -2.65 2.72
N CYS A 24 -6.03 -2.86 1.41
CA CYS A 24 -4.85 -3.16 0.60
C CYS A 24 -4.49 -1.97 -0.32
N LEU A 25 -3.38 -1.29 0.01
CA LEU A 25 -2.90 -0.09 -0.64
C LEU A 25 -1.87 -0.44 -1.71
N PRO A 26 -2.12 -0.11 -2.99
CA PRO A 26 -1.24 -0.50 -4.09
C PRO A 26 0.04 0.34 -4.16
N HIS A 27 1.01 -0.19 -4.90
CA HIS A 27 2.23 0.49 -5.34
C HIS A 27 1.93 1.66 -6.30
N ALA A 28 2.96 2.45 -6.63
CA ALA A 28 2.83 3.60 -7.52
C ALA A 28 2.32 3.17 -8.90
N GLY A 29 1.30 3.86 -9.43
CA GLY A 29 0.62 3.48 -10.67
C GLY A 29 -0.26 2.23 -10.59
N GLY A 30 -0.19 1.48 -9.49
CA GLY A 30 -0.98 0.27 -9.26
C GLY A 30 -2.42 0.58 -8.85
N SER A 31 -3.36 -0.29 -9.24
CA SER A 31 -4.79 -0.14 -8.96
C SER A 31 -5.30 -1.14 -7.94
N ALA A 32 -6.55 -0.96 -7.49
CA ALA A 32 -7.24 -1.90 -6.62
C ALA A 32 -7.29 -3.32 -7.22
N SER A 33 -7.34 -3.43 -8.55
CA SER A 33 -7.31 -4.72 -9.27
C SER A 33 -6.06 -5.58 -9.00
N ALA A 34 -4.94 -4.99 -8.57
CA ALA A 34 -3.72 -5.73 -8.21
C ALA A 34 -3.96 -6.76 -7.08
N PHE A 35 -4.93 -6.48 -6.20
CA PHE A 35 -5.28 -7.35 -5.08
C PHE A 35 -6.54 -8.18 -5.34
N ARG A 36 -7.12 -8.14 -6.54
CA ARG A 36 -8.27 -8.98 -6.90
C ARG A 36 -8.01 -10.48 -6.65
N PRO A 37 -6.81 -11.05 -6.92
CA PRO A 37 -6.53 -12.45 -6.63
C PRO A 37 -6.55 -12.81 -5.12
N TRP A 38 -6.52 -11.82 -4.23
CA TRP A 38 -6.50 -12.03 -2.77
C TRP A 38 -7.90 -12.13 -2.16
N ILE A 39 -8.91 -11.61 -2.85
CA ILE A 39 -10.30 -11.55 -2.35
C ILE A 39 -10.82 -12.98 -2.09
N GLY A 40 -11.39 -13.19 -0.90
CA GLY A 40 -11.95 -14.48 -0.48
C GLY A 40 -10.93 -15.59 -0.18
N ARG A 41 -9.62 -15.28 -0.17
CA ARG A 41 -8.55 -16.29 0.06
C ARG A 41 -8.10 -16.40 1.52
N ILE A 42 -8.44 -15.44 2.37
CA ILE A 42 -8.15 -15.48 3.82
C ILE A 42 -9.48 -15.68 4.57
N PRO A 43 -9.71 -16.83 5.20
CA PRO A 43 -10.93 -17.06 6.00
C PRO A 43 -11.08 -16.04 7.13
N GLY A 44 -12.27 -15.45 7.26
CA GLY A 44 -12.60 -14.47 8.30
C GLY A 44 -12.07 -13.05 8.05
N VAL A 45 -11.41 -12.81 6.92
CA VAL A 45 -10.85 -11.49 6.56
C VAL A 45 -11.47 -11.00 5.25
N SER A 46 -12.07 -9.81 5.31
CA SER A 46 -12.51 -9.05 4.14
C SER A 46 -11.32 -8.32 3.53
N VAL A 47 -10.84 -8.79 2.38
CA VAL A 47 -9.78 -8.09 1.63
C VAL A 47 -10.44 -6.94 0.86
N LEU A 48 -10.00 -5.71 1.14
CA LEU A 48 -10.58 -4.47 0.62
C LEU A 48 -9.51 -3.68 -0.16
N PRO A 49 -9.39 -3.92 -1.48
CA PRO A 49 -8.41 -3.20 -2.30
C PRO A 49 -8.76 -1.72 -2.44
N VAL A 50 -7.77 -0.85 -2.23
CA VAL A 50 -7.95 0.60 -2.27
C VAL A 50 -7.69 1.15 -3.68
N GLN A 51 -8.59 2.03 -4.15
CA GLN A 51 -8.50 2.74 -5.42
C GLN A 51 -8.19 4.23 -5.20
N TYR A 52 -6.92 4.66 -5.38
CA TYR A 52 -6.63 6.10 -5.39
C TYR A 52 -7.13 6.77 -6.70
N PRO A 53 -7.27 8.11 -6.70
CA PRO A 53 -7.74 8.87 -7.87
C PRO A 53 -6.88 8.67 -9.12
N GLY A 54 -7.48 8.90 -10.30
CA GLY A 54 -6.79 8.93 -11.60
C GLY A 54 -6.57 7.57 -12.25
N ARG A 55 -7.19 6.51 -11.74
CA ARG A 55 -7.07 5.16 -12.29
C ARG A 55 -8.33 4.33 -12.09
N GLU A 56 -8.56 3.40 -13.04
CA GLU A 56 -9.71 2.51 -13.12
C GLU A 56 -11.06 3.20 -12.84
N THR A 57 -11.80 2.80 -11.81
CA THR A 57 -13.12 3.36 -11.49
C THR A 57 -13.08 4.84 -11.13
N ARG A 58 -11.89 5.38 -10.79
CA ARG A 58 -11.64 6.79 -10.49
C ARG A 58 -10.78 7.48 -11.56
N LEU A 59 -10.74 6.96 -12.79
CA LEU A 59 -9.88 7.45 -13.89
C LEU A 59 -9.99 8.95 -14.18
N ARG A 60 -11.17 9.54 -13.99
CA ARG A 60 -11.43 10.96 -14.28
C ARG A 60 -11.08 11.91 -13.13
N GLU A 61 -10.72 11.37 -11.97
CA GLU A 61 -10.34 12.18 -10.82
C GLU A 61 -8.85 12.55 -10.88
N THR A 62 -8.50 13.73 -10.38
CA THR A 62 -7.10 14.18 -10.33
C THR A 62 -6.33 13.38 -9.28
N PRO A 63 -5.19 12.73 -9.63
CA PRO A 63 -4.28 12.12 -8.67
C PRO A 63 -3.77 13.12 -7.63
N HIS A 64 -3.54 12.64 -6.41
CA HIS A 64 -2.77 13.39 -5.41
C HIS A 64 -1.30 13.44 -5.82
N VAL A 65 -0.62 14.54 -5.51
CA VAL A 65 0.81 14.75 -5.80
C VAL A 65 1.66 14.90 -4.54
N ASP A 66 1.05 14.67 -3.37
CA ASP A 66 1.72 14.66 -2.07
C ASP A 66 1.08 13.61 -1.15
N ILE A 67 1.91 12.96 -0.34
CA ILE A 67 1.47 11.92 0.60
C ILE A 67 0.54 12.47 1.70
N PRO A 68 0.78 13.65 2.33
CA PRO A 68 -0.10 14.14 3.39
C PRO A 68 -1.56 14.29 2.95
N SER A 69 -1.83 14.86 1.77
CA SER A 69 -3.19 15.03 1.26
C SER A 69 -3.84 13.69 0.95
N LEU A 70 -3.11 12.77 0.31
CA LEU A 70 -3.57 11.41 0.04
C LEU A 70 -3.91 10.66 1.34
N ALA A 71 -3.01 10.71 2.33
CA ALA A 71 -3.17 10.04 3.61
C ALA A 71 -4.35 10.60 4.41
N SER A 72 -4.57 11.92 4.38
CA SER A 72 -5.69 12.56 5.05
C SER A 72 -7.03 12.09 4.50
N GLU A 73 -7.22 12.17 3.18
CA GLU A 73 -8.49 11.78 2.55
C GLU A 73 -8.75 10.28 2.70
N LEU A 74 -7.70 9.46 2.61
CA LEU A 74 -7.81 8.02 2.78
C LEU A 74 -8.10 7.64 4.23
N ALA A 75 -7.47 8.29 5.22
CA ALA A 75 -7.75 8.04 6.64
C ALA A 75 -9.22 8.26 6.99
N GLU A 76 -9.82 9.36 6.52
CA GLU A 76 -11.25 9.63 6.69
C GLU A 76 -12.11 8.53 6.05
N ALA A 77 -11.75 8.10 4.83
CA ALA A 77 -12.48 7.04 4.14
C ALA A 77 -12.37 5.68 4.85
N LEU A 78 -11.20 5.33 5.37
CA LEU A 78 -11.01 4.09 6.12
C LEU A 78 -11.78 4.11 7.44
N LEU A 79 -11.76 5.22 8.18
CA LEU A 79 -12.52 5.36 9.43
C LEU A 79 -14.03 5.29 9.20
N ALA A 80 -14.53 5.97 8.16
CA ALA A 80 -15.95 5.94 7.81
C ALA A 80 -16.43 4.54 7.38
N ASP A 81 -15.57 3.79 6.72
CA ASP A 81 -15.87 2.42 6.28
C ASP A 81 -15.73 1.41 7.42
N ALA A 82 -14.67 1.49 8.22
CA ALA A 82 -14.42 0.58 9.34
C ALA A 82 -15.46 0.72 10.43
N GLN A 83 -15.87 1.95 10.77
CA GLN A 83 -16.72 2.24 11.93
C GLN A 83 -16.11 1.58 13.19
N ASP A 84 -16.80 0.58 13.76
CA ASP A 84 -16.35 -0.18 14.93
C ASP A 84 -15.76 -1.56 14.56
N ALA A 85 -15.68 -1.90 13.28
CA ALA A 85 -15.15 -3.19 12.84
C ALA A 85 -13.62 -3.25 13.00
N PRO A 86 -13.06 -4.38 13.46
CA PRO A 86 -11.62 -4.55 13.53
C PRO A 86 -11.01 -4.53 12.12
N TYR A 87 -9.88 -3.85 11.99
CA TYR A 87 -9.21 -3.72 10.71
C TYR A 87 -7.69 -3.84 10.81
N ALA A 88 -7.07 -4.06 9.65
CA ALA A 88 -5.64 -4.03 9.42
C ALA A 88 -5.38 -3.31 8.09
N VAL A 89 -4.16 -2.79 7.93
CA VAL A 89 -3.76 -2.08 6.71
C VAL A 89 -2.54 -2.77 6.11
N TYR A 90 -2.65 -3.17 4.84
CA TYR A 90 -1.56 -3.66 4.02
C TYR A 90 -1.16 -2.60 3.01
N GLY A 91 0.14 -2.37 2.80
CA GLY A 91 0.65 -1.50 1.76
C GLY A 91 1.86 -2.10 1.05
N HIS A 92 1.91 -1.99 -0.27
CA HIS A 92 3.07 -2.38 -1.07
C HIS A 92 3.77 -1.17 -1.69
N SER A 93 5.10 -1.07 -1.53
CA SER A 93 5.93 0.00 -2.07
C SER A 93 5.38 1.37 -1.69
N PHE A 94 4.97 2.21 -2.64
CA PHE A 94 4.26 3.47 -2.39
C PHE A 94 3.06 3.32 -1.43
N GLY A 95 2.33 2.20 -1.50
CA GLY A 95 1.24 1.89 -0.59
C GLY A 95 1.68 1.63 0.84
N ALA A 96 2.91 1.15 1.07
CA ALA A 96 3.47 0.97 2.42
C ALA A 96 3.75 2.32 3.09
N LEU A 97 4.37 3.25 2.36
CA LEU A 97 4.55 4.63 2.81
C LEU A 97 3.20 5.30 3.09
N THR A 98 2.25 5.15 2.17
CA THR A 98 0.90 5.72 2.31
C THR A 98 0.19 5.12 3.53
N ALA A 99 0.26 3.81 3.73
CA ALA A 99 -0.35 3.14 4.89
C ALA A 99 0.21 3.68 6.21
N PHE A 100 1.52 3.83 6.30
CA PHE A 100 2.18 4.39 7.48
C PHE A 100 1.69 5.80 7.81
N GLU A 101 1.59 6.66 6.80
CA GLU A 101 1.08 8.03 6.98
C GLU A 101 -0.41 8.07 7.33
N VAL A 102 -1.22 7.22 6.70
CA VAL A 102 -2.65 7.07 7.03
C VAL A 102 -2.82 6.73 8.51
N LEU A 103 -2.02 5.81 9.06
CA LEU A 103 -2.10 5.44 10.47
C LEU A 103 -1.71 6.60 11.40
N HIS A 104 -0.71 7.40 11.02
CA HIS A 104 -0.37 8.60 11.78
C HIS A 104 -1.47 9.66 11.75
N VAL A 105 -2.14 9.83 10.61
CA VAL A 105 -3.32 10.70 10.52
C VAL A 105 -4.45 10.17 11.40
N ILE A 106 -4.78 8.88 11.31
CA ILE A 106 -5.83 8.24 12.13
C ILE A 106 -5.56 8.46 13.62
N ARG A 107 -4.31 8.26 14.07
CA ARG A 107 -3.91 8.54 15.45
C ARG A 107 -4.13 10.00 15.83
N GLY A 108 -3.77 10.94 14.95
CA GLY A 108 -3.97 12.38 15.17
C GLY A 108 -5.45 12.78 15.27
N LEU A 109 -6.32 12.05 14.57
CA LEU A 109 -7.78 12.21 14.65
C LEU A 109 -8.39 11.52 15.89
N GLY A 110 -7.60 10.78 16.68
CA GLY A 110 -8.09 9.97 17.80
C GLY A 110 -8.92 8.75 17.36
N GLY A 111 -8.74 8.29 16.12
CA GLY A 111 -9.45 7.13 15.59
C GLY A 111 -8.93 5.80 16.18
N PRO A 112 -9.74 4.72 16.10
CA PRO A 112 -9.31 3.39 16.52
C PRO A 112 -8.13 2.93 15.67
N MET A 113 -7.03 2.53 16.29
CA MET A 113 -5.85 2.02 15.57
C MET A 113 -6.10 0.60 15.04
N PRO A 114 -5.50 0.23 13.88
CA PRO A 114 -5.64 -1.11 13.34
C PRO A 114 -4.93 -2.15 14.22
N SER A 115 -5.39 -3.40 14.10
CA SER A 115 -4.73 -4.56 14.71
C SER A 115 -3.31 -4.77 14.19
N HIS A 116 -3.03 -4.44 12.93
CA HIS A 116 -1.74 -4.63 12.27
C HIS A 116 -1.51 -3.59 11.17
N LEU A 117 -0.24 -3.19 11.01
CA LEU A 117 0.29 -2.58 9.80
C LEU A 117 1.18 -3.61 9.09
N ILE A 118 0.87 -3.92 7.84
CA ILE A 118 1.65 -4.85 7.02
C ILE A 118 2.26 -4.05 5.86
N VAL A 119 3.58 -4.07 5.77
CA VAL A 119 4.34 -3.30 4.77
C VAL A 119 5.14 -4.25 3.90
N SER A 120 5.28 -3.94 2.61
CA SER A 120 6.09 -4.74 1.72
C SER A 120 6.81 -3.93 0.66
N GLY A 121 8.02 -4.35 0.29
CA GLY A 121 8.80 -3.72 -0.79
C GLY A 121 9.02 -2.22 -0.60
N PHE A 122 9.25 -1.77 0.64
CA PHE A 122 9.55 -0.38 0.95
C PHE A 122 10.44 -0.31 2.19
N SER A 123 11.56 0.43 2.14
CA SER A 123 12.39 0.60 3.33
C SER A 123 11.66 1.45 4.37
N ALA A 124 12.11 1.40 5.62
CA ALA A 124 11.49 2.22 6.64
C ALA A 124 11.63 3.72 6.29
N PRO A 125 10.62 4.57 6.52
CA PRO A 125 10.63 5.97 6.06
C PRO A 125 11.82 6.80 6.53
N GLN A 126 12.41 6.48 7.69
CA GLN A 126 13.63 7.13 8.21
C GLN A 126 14.93 6.66 7.55
N SER A 127 14.89 5.56 6.82
CA SER A 127 16.03 4.92 6.13
C SER A 127 16.00 5.11 4.61
N GLU A 128 14.93 5.71 4.08
CA GLU A 128 14.78 6.02 2.65
C GLU A 128 15.50 7.32 2.30
N ASP A 129 16.24 7.30 1.18
CA ASP A 129 16.79 8.50 0.55
C ASP A 129 15.81 8.99 -0.52
N PHE A 130 14.99 9.97 -0.18
CA PHE A 130 14.05 10.60 -1.10
C PHE A 130 14.78 11.64 -1.95
N ALA A 131 15.68 11.19 -2.84
CA ALA A 131 16.44 12.06 -3.73
C ALA A 131 15.52 12.81 -4.71
N ASP A 132 15.88 14.08 -4.99
CA ASP A 132 15.08 15.13 -5.63
C ASP A 132 15.08 15.11 -7.17
N ASP A 133 15.27 13.96 -7.79
CA ASP A 133 15.40 13.92 -9.24
C ASP A 133 14.03 13.99 -9.93
N ALA A 134 13.87 15.02 -10.76
CA ALA A 134 12.73 15.15 -11.64
C ALA A 134 12.73 13.98 -12.64
N VAL A 135 11.91 12.96 -12.37
CA VAL A 135 11.88 11.75 -13.20
C VAL A 135 11.22 12.04 -14.55
N THR A 136 12.01 11.96 -15.62
CA THR A 136 11.55 11.99 -17.01
C THR A 136 10.69 10.77 -17.33
N ASP A 137 9.89 10.83 -18.40
CA ASP A 137 9.10 9.64 -18.81
C ASP A 137 10.03 8.44 -19.10
N GLU A 138 11.20 8.70 -19.69
CA GLU A 138 12.21 7.71 -20.02
C GLU A 138 12.77 7.03 -18.76
N GLU A 139 13.07 7.80 -17.72
CA GLU A 139 13.54 7.26 -16.43
C GLU A 139 12.45 6.47 -15.70
N ILE A 140 11.19 6.92 -15.76
CA ILE A 140 10.05 6.15 -15.22
C ILE A 140 9.92 4.81 -15.95
N ILE A 141 10.00 4.80 -17.29
CA ILE A 141 9.91 3.57 -18.07
C ILE A 141 11.09 2.63 -17.77
N ALA A 142 12.29 3.18 -17.60
CA ALA A 142 13.47 2.41 -17.20
C ALA A 142 13.27 1.79 -15.80
N LEU A 143 12.76 2.57 -14.85
CA LEU A 143 12.43 2.09 -13.50
C LEU A 143 11.38 0.98 -13.52
N LEU A 144 10.29 1.14 -14.28
CA LEU A 144 9.26 0.09 -14.42
C LEU A 144 9.84 -1.20 -15.02
N ARG A 145 10.79 -1.09 -15.95
CA ARG A 145 11.46 -2.24 -16.55
C ARG A 145 12.36 -2.96 -15.53
N ASP A 146 13.08 -2.20 -14.71
CA ASP A 146 13.97 -2.73 -13.67
C ASP A 146 13.20 -3.39 -12.51
N LEU A 147 12.14 -2.74 -12.03
CA LEU A 147 11.27 -3.24 -10.98
C LEU A 147 10.54 -4.53 -11.37
N GLY A 148 10.29 -4.73 -12.67
CA GLY A 148 9.41 -5.79 -13.16
C GLY A 148 7.93 -5.45 -12.95
N GLY A 149 7.05 -6.45 -13.04
CA GLY A 149 5.60 -6.28 -12.84
C GLY A 149 4.82 -5.62 -13.99
N THR A 150 5.49 -4.87 -14.88
CA THR A 150 4.87 -4.33 -16.10
C THR A 150 5.38 -5.07 -17.35
N PRO A 151 4.53 -5.75 -18.13
CA PRO A 151 4.93 -6.42 -19.37
C PRO A 151 5.59 -5.44 -20.37
N GLU A 152 6.69 -5.85 -21.03
CA GLU A 152 7.42 -5.01 -22.00
C GLU A 152 6.53 -4.50 -23.15
N GLN A 153 5.53 -5.28 -23.55
CA GLN A 153 4.53 -4.87 -24.54
C GLN A 153 3.71 -3.64 -24.11
N TYR A 154 3.55 -3.39 -22.81
CA TYR A 154 2.86 -2.21 -22.28
C TYR A 154 3.79 -1.01 -22.20
N LEU A 155 5.07 -1.24 -21.91
CA LEU A 155 6.11 -0.20 -21.88
C LEU A 155 6.42 0.36 -23.28
N THR A 156 6.07 -0.39 -24.34
CA THR A 156 6.29 0.01 -25.74
C THR A 156 5.03 0.52 -26.44
N ASP A 157 3.81 0.32 -25.88
CA ASP A 157 2.56 0.86 -26.44
C ASP A 157 2.28 2.27 -25.89
N ARG A 158 2.47 3.28 -26.76
CA ARG A 158 2.21 4.70 -26.45
C ARG A 158 0.78 4.98 -25.93
N ARG A 159 -0.22 4.20 -26.32
CA ARG A 159 -1.61 4.40 -25.86
C ARG A 159 -1.77 3.94 -24.42
N ILE A 160 -1.10 2.85 -24.05
CA ILE A 160 -1.09 2.34 -22.68
C ILE A 160 -0.32 3.31 -21.79
N LEU A 161 0.88 3.72 -22.21
CA LEU A 161 1.67 4.72 -21.50
C LEU A 161 0.88 6.01 -21.25
N LYS A 162 0.17 6.54 -22.27
CA LYS A 162 -0.66 7.74 -22.10
C LYS A 162 -1.73 7.59 -21.00
N MET A 163 -2.20 6.38 -20.74
CA MET A 163 -3.21 6.10 -19.71
C MET A 163 -2.60 5.90 -18.33
N ILE A 164 -1.46 5.21 -18.21
CA ILE A 164 -0.87 4.85 -16.91
C ILE A 164 0.12 5.90 -16.38
N MET A 165 0.76 6.68 -17.26
CA MET A 165 1.79 7.63 -16.88
C MET A 165 1.28 8.79 -16.02
N PRO A 166 0.10 9.38 -16.24
CA PRO A 166 -0.37 10.48 -15.40
C PRO A 166 -0.51 10.12 -13.91
N PRO A 167 -1.24 9.07 -13.49
CA PRO A 167 -1.30 8.69 -12.07
C PRO A 167 0.04 8.19 -11.54
N LEU A 168 0.83 7.46 -12.34
CA LEU A 168 2.15 7.00 -11.92
C LEU A 168 3.11 8.17 -11.63
N ARG A 169 3.13 9.17 -12.50
CA ARG A 169 3.93 10.39 -12.32
C ARG A 169 3.53 11.12 -11.04
N ALA A 170 2.24 11.21 -10.75
CA ALA A 170 1.74 11.82 -9.54
C ALA A 170 2.17 11.07 -8.27
N ASP A 171 2.04 9.74 -8.25
CA ASP A 171 2.49 8.90 -7.14
C ASP A 171 4.01 9.02 -6.92
N LEU A 172 4.81 8.99 -8.00
CA LEU A 172 6.27 9.17 -7.91
C LEU A 172 6.64 10.59 -7.46
N THR A 173 5.90 11.61 -7.89
CA THR A 173 6.09 13.00 -7.43
C THR A 173 5.81 13.09 -5.93
N ALA A 174 4.73 12.48 -5.46
CA ALA A 174 4.39 12.42 -4.05
C ALA A 174 5.46 11.70 -3.23
N LYS A 175 6.00 10.58 -3.74
CA LYS A 175 7.09 9.83 -3.11
C LYS A 175 8.37 10.67 -3.02
N VAL A 176 8.81 11.26 -4.14
CA VAL A 176 10.06 12.04 -4.20
C VAL A 176 9.98 13.30 -3.33
N ALA A 177 8.82 13.96 -3.29
CA ALA A 177 8.62 15.15 -2.45
C ALA A 177 8.43 14.83 -0.96
N TYR A 178 8.24 13.55 -0.61
CA TYR A 178 8.04 13.17 0.79
C TYR A 178 9.29 13.45 1.60
N ARG A 179 9.08 13.98 2.80
CA ARG A 179 10.14 14.24 3.78
C ARG A 179 9.72 13.61 5.09
N TYR A 180 10.48 12.61 5.52
CA TYR A 180 10.23 11.97 6.81
C TYR A 180 10.43 12.98 7.95
N MET A 181 9.42 13.07 8.80
CA MET A 181 9.46 13.85 10.04
C MET A 181 9.47 12.89 11.23
N PRO A 182 10.52 12.91 12.08
CA PRO A 182 10.55 12.11 13.30
C PRO A 182 9.34 12.38 14.19
N ARG A 183 8.70 11.31 14.65
CA ARG A 183 7.48 11.36 15.45
C ARG A 183 7.38 10.13 16.34
N PRO A 184 6.54 10.13 17.38
CA PRO A 184 6.34 8.93 18.21
C PRO A 184 5.91 7.74 17.36
N GLU A 185 6.55 6.61 17.62
CA GLU A 185 6.26 5.29 17.06
C GLU A 185 4.76 4.93 17.18
N LEU A 186 4.29 4.07 16.29
CA LEU A 186 2.94 3.52 16.38
C LEU A 186 2.86 2.48 17.51
N ASP A 187 1.70 2.36 18.14
CA ASP A 187 1.36 1.28 19.09
C ASP A 187 0.67 0.11 18.36
N VAL A 188 1.06 -0.11 17.10
CA VAL A 188 0.49 -1.11 16.19
C VAL A 188 1.57 -2.12 15.78
N PRO A 189 1.34 -3.43 15.90
CA PRO A 189 2.28 -4.44 15.39
C PRO A 189 2.59 -4.24 13.90
N ILE A 190 3.87 -4.27 13.54
CA ILE A 190 4.31 -4.14 12.15
C ILE A 190 4.84 -5.49 11.64
N LEU A 191 4.29 -5.94 10.51
CA LEU A 191 4.81 -7.06 9.74
C LEU A 191 5.38 -6.54 8.42
N ALA A 192 6.68 -6.68 8.22
CA ALA A 192 7.34 -6.40 6.95
C ALA A 192 7.49 -7.68 6.11
N LEU A 193 7.21 -7.58 4.80
CA LEU A 193 7.42 -8.64 3.81
C LEU A 193 8.42 -8.13 2.75
N GLY A 194 9.61 -8.73 2.68
CA GLY A 194 10.69 -8.28 1.79
C GLY A 194 11.12 -9.34 0.80
N GLY A 195 11.22 -8.98 -0.47
CA GLY A 195 11.86 -9.83 -1.49
C GLY A 195 13.37 -9.88 -1.26
N ILE A 196 13.96 -11.07 -1.20
CA ILE A 196 15.41 -11.21 -0.93
C ILE A 196 16.28 -10.72 -2.11
N GLU A 197 15.70 -10.57 -3.30
CA GLU A 197 16.37 -10.03 -4.49
C GLU A 197 16.00 -8.57 -4.76
N ASP A 198 15.14 -7.96 -3.93
CA ASP A 198 14.71 -6.56 -4.08
C ASP A 198 15.87 -5.60 -3.79
N GLN A 199 16.32 -4.90 -4.83
CA GLN A 199 17.40 -3.91 -4.74
C GLN A 199 16.91 -2.52 -4.30
N GLN A 200 15.60 -2.26 -4.39
CA GLN A 200 15.02 -0.96 -4.05
C GLN A 200 14.66 -0.90 -2.57
N ALA A 201 14.08 -1.98 -2.05
CA ALA A 201 13.79 -2.14 -0.63
C ALA A 201 14.56 -3.35 -0.11
N THR A 202 15.87 -3.15 0.09
CA THR A 202 16.74 -4.21 0.58
C THR A 202 16.22 -4.79 1.90
N TYR A 203 16.46 -6.09 2.10
CA TYR A 203 16.02 -6.76 3.33
C TYR A 203 16.53 -6.06 4.60
N ASP A 204 17.76 -5.52 4.56
CA ASP A 204 18.36 -4.78 5.67
C ASP A 204 17.69 -3.41 5.90
N SER A 205 17.38 -2.66 4.84
CA SER A 205 16.70 -1.36 4.97
C SER A 205 15.26 -1.52 5.47
N MET A 206 14.61 -2.65 5.19
CA MET A 206 13.31 -3.00 5.76
C MET A 206 13.37 -3.33 7.27
N ARG A 207 14.53 -3.67 7.84
CA ARG A 207 14.64 -3.87 9.30
C ARG A 207 14.38 -2.60 10.09
N GLY A 208 14.57 -1.42 9.50
CA GLY A 208 14.28 -0.13 10.13
C GLY A 208 12.81 0.04 10.53
N TRP A 209 11.89 -0.76 10.00
CA TRP A 209 10.48 -0.71 10.40
C TRP A 209 10.28 -1.10 11.88
N ALA A 210 11.25 -1.79 12.49
CA ALA A 210 11.26 -2.05 13.92
C ALA A 210 11.24 -0.76 14.76
N ASP A 211 11.88 0.31 14.28
CA ASP A 211 11.94 1.60 14.98
C ASP A 211 10.69 2.46 14.77
N GLN A 212 9.67 1.94 14.09
CA GLN A 212 8.40 2.64 13.84
C GLN A 212 7.25 2.08 14.67
N THR A 213 7.50 1.11 15.56
CA THR A 213 6.48 0.50 16.42
C THR A 213 6.98 0.12 17.81
N THR A 214 6.11 0.32 18.80
CA THR A 214 6.28 -0.17 20.18
C THR A 214 5.60 -1.50 20.45
N ALA A 215 4.74 -1.99 19.55
CA ALA A 215 3.85 -3.15 19.78
C ALA A 215 4.39 -4.47 19.21
N GLY A 216 5.55 -4.43 18.55
CA GLY A 216 6.25 -5.60 18.04
C GLY A 216 6.45 -5.57 16.53
N PHE A 217 7.55 -6.17 16.10
CA PHE A 217 7.98 -6.18 14.70
C PHE A 217 8.34 -7.60 14.24
N GLY A 218 7.94 -7.93 13.01
CA GLY A 218 8.39 -9.12 12.30
C GLY A 218 8.78 -8.78 10.88
N LEU A 219 9.84 -9.42 10.38
CA LEU A 219 10.26 -9.34 8.98
C LEU A 219 10.25 -10.74 8.38
N HIS A 220 9.54 -10.92 7.27
CA HIS A 220 9.42 -12.19 6.56
C HIS A 220 10.06 -12.09 5.17
N PRO A 221 11.05 -12.94 4.85
CA PRO A 221 11.65 -12.99 3.52
C PRO A 221 10.73 -13.72 2.54
N LEU A 222 10.71 -13.25 1.29
CA LEU A 222 10.12 -13.93 0.15
C LEU A 222 11.17 -14.11 -0.94
N ASN A 223 11.16 -15.24 -1.63
CA ASN A 223 12.04 -15.45 -2.79
C ASN A 223 11.60 -14.54 -3.93
N GLY A 224 12.52 -13.95 -4.69
CA GLY A 224 12.22 -13.02 -5.78
C GLY A 224 12.42 -11.54 -5.43
N GLY A 225 12.10 -10.69 -6.42
CA GLY A 225 12.35 -9.25 -6.39
C GLY A 225 11.23 -8.41 -5.80
N HIS A 226 11.11 -7.16 -6.27
CA HIS A 226 10.19 -6.16 -5.73
C HIS A 226 8.73 -6.61 -5.66
N PHE A 227 8.24 -7.27 -6.72
CA PHE A 227 6.85 -7.72 -6.81
C PHE A 227 6.61 -9.16 -6.32
N ALA A 228 7.57 -9.80 -5.64
CA ALA A 228 7.45 -11.17 -5.14
C ALA A 228 6.16 -11.39 -4.32
N VAL A 229 5.74 -10.39 -3.54
CA VAL A 229 4.50 -10.42 -2.75
C VAL A 229 3.23 -10.60 -3.59
N LEU A 230 3.19 -10.03 -4.80
CA LEU A 230 2.05 -10.12 -5.72
C LEU A 230 2.15 -11.34 -6.63
N GLU A 231 3.37 -11.72 -7.00
CA GLU A 231 3.65 -12.89 -7.85
C GLU A 231 3.44 -14.23 -7.12
N GLN A 232 3.56 -14.23 -5.79
CA GLN A 232 3.37 -15.41 -4.93
C GLN A 232 2.23 -15.20 -3.92
N PRO A 233 0.98 -15.03 -4.39
CA PRO A 233 -0.14 -14.70 -3.51
C PRO A 233 -0.43 -15.79 -2.47
N GLU A 234 -0.22 -17.09 -2.78
CA GLU A 234 -0.40 -18.15 -1.78
C GLU A 234 0.47 -17.95 -0.54
N GLU A 235 1.77 -17.71 -0.75
CA GLU A 235 2.73 -17.59 0.34
C GLU A 235 2.52 -16.29 1.11
N THR A 236 2.34 -15.17 0.40
CA THR A 236 2.03 -13.86 0.99
C THR A 236 0.79 -13.94 1.89
N LEU A 237 -0.31 -14.51 1.39
CA LEU A 237 -1.56 -14.59 2.14
C LEU A 237 -1.47 -15.55 3.33
N ARG A 238 -0.67 -16.64 3.22
CA ARG A 238 -0.42 -17.54 4.34
C ARG A 238 0.27 -16.82 5.50
N VAL A 239 1.25 -15.98 5.19
CA VAL A 239 2.01 -15.20 6.17
C VAL A 239 1.12 -14.13 6.81
N ILE A 240 0.37 -13.37 5.99
CA ILE A 240 -0.60 -12.36 6.47
C ILE A 240 -1.64 -13.00 7.39
N ALA A 241 -2.27 -14.10 6.97
CA ALA A 241 -3.26 -14.82 7.78
C ALA A 241 -2.66 -15.35 9.09
N GLY A 242 -1.38 -15.74 9.08
CA GLY A 242 -0.65 -16.13 10.28
C GLY A 242 -0.52 -15.01 11.31
N ALA A 243 -0.22 -13.79 10.85
CA ALA A 243 -0.09 -12.61 11.72
C ALA A 243 -1.45 -12.16 12.28
N LEU A 244 -2.47 -12.04 11.42
CA LEU A 244 -3.79 -11.57 11.82
C LEU A 244 -4.51 -12.51 12.81
N ARG A 245 -4.15 -13.79 12.87
CA ARG A 245 -4.69 -14.74 13.86
C ARG A 245 -4.08 -14.63 15.27
N ARG A 246 -2.95 -13.95 15.42
CA ARG A 246 -2.23 -13.81 16.70
C ARG A 246 -2.59 -12.51 17.44
N SER A 247 -3.57 -11.77 16.94
CA SER A 247 -4.07 -10.50 17.52
C SER A 247 -5.20 -10.75 18.50
#